data_AF-A0A7S2XDY8-F1
#
_entry.id   AF-A0A7S2XDY8-F1
#
_cell.length_a   1.000
_cell.length_b   1.000
_cell.length_c   1.000
_cell.angle_alpha   90.00
_cell.angle_beta   90.00
_cell.angle_gamma   90.00
#
_symmetry.space_group_name_H-M   'P 1'
#
loop_
_entity.id
_entity.type
_entity.pdbx_description
1 polymer ?
#
loop_
_entity_poly.entity_id
_entity_poly.type
_entity_poly.pdbx_seq_one_letter_code
_entity_poly.pdbx_strand_id
1 'polypeptide(L)'
;RRFWPVPFCLSLHACAPPSAHQDMVHLLPHWNWTPDVCAGPCRLLSSGEDEGNAAMHVMVWAYTSADAVELFLNNRSLGIQTMALEPGSGFKCRHVQWNVTYTPGLLTALAYRNGTSEPVAQDTVVTASKPYAIELTLDFPSSHLRAAAGRDVALVRAAIVDEHGVLVPTANHSLSFAVEGGDAA
;
A
#
# COMPACT_ATOMS: atom_id res chain seq x y z
N ARG A 1 -2.94 -26.83 11.91
CA ARG A 1 -3.05 -26.52 13.36
C ARG A 1 -1.94 -25.54 13.74
N ARG A 2 -2.20 -24.24 13.76
CA ARG A 2 -1.31 -23.24 14.38
C ARG A 2 -2.17 -22.44 15.35
N PHE A 3 -1.85 -22.57 16.62
CA PHE A 3 -2.47 -21.89 17.74
C PHE A 3 -2.12 -20.41 17.69
N TRP A 4 -3.14 -19.55 17.79
CA TRP A 4 -2.95 -18.18 18.25
C TRP A 4 -3.00 -18.19 19.78
N PRO A 5 -2.10 -17.49 20.49
CA PRO A 5 -2.23 -17.37 21.93
C PRO A 5 -3.44 -16.49 22.24
N VAL A 6 -4.34 -17.01 23.08
CA VAL A 6 -5.44 -16.24 23.67
C VAL A 6 -4.81 -15.23 24.63
N PRO A 7 -5.11 -13.92 24.57
CA PRO A 7 -4.66 -13.03 25.62
C PRO A 7 -5.46 -13.32 26.88
N PHE A 8 -4.75 -13.69 27.95
CA PHE A 8 -5.28 -13.68 29.30
C PHE A 8 -5.68 -12.24 29.64
N CYS A 9 -6.98 -11.96 29.62
CA CYS A 9 -7.53 -10.66 29.99
C CYS A 9 -7.78 -10.66 31.51
N LEU A 10 -6.84 -10.10 32.27
CA LEU A 10 -6.95 -9.90 33.72
C LEU A 10 -6.99 -8.40 34.01
N SER A 11 -8.04 -7.72 33.53
CA SER A 11 -8.50 -6.43 34.05
C SER A 11 -9.89 -6.11 33.50
N LEU A 12 -10.77 -5.61 34.37
CA LEU A 12 -12.21 -5.36 34.17
C LEU A 12 -12.53 -4.15 33.26
N HIS A 13 -11.72 -3.88 32.23
CA HIS A 13 -12.06 -2.88 31.23
C HIS A 13 -12.64 -3.55 29.99
N ALA A 14 -13.89 -3.16 29.71
CA ALA A 14 -14.76 -3.66 28.66
C ALA A 14 -14.02 -4.09 27.38
N CYS A 15 -14.11 -5.39 27.06
CA CYS A 15 -13.85 -5.85 25.71
C CYS A 15 -15.03 -5.36 24.86
N ALA A 16 -14.90 -4.18 24.26
CA ALA A 16 -15.84 -3.72 23.26
C ALA A 16 -15.88 -4.78 22.13
N PRO A 17 -17.06 -5.18 21.62
CA PRO A 17 -17.13 -6.03 20.45
C PRO A 17 -16.37 -5.33 19.31
N PRO A 18 -15.61 -6.06 18.47
CA PRO A 18 -15.04 -5.45 17.27
C PRO A 18 -16.20 -4.83 16.50
N SER A 19 -16.17 -3.50 16.33
CA SER A 19 -17.09 -2.82 15.43
C SER A 19 -16.98 -3.50 14.08
N ALA A 20 -18.11 -3.80 13.44
CA ALA A 20 -18.17 -4.42 12.10
C ALA A 20 -17.47 -3.60 10.99
N HIS A 21 -16.87 -2.46 11.35
CA HIS A 21 -16.06 -1.60 10.50
C HIS A 21 -14.61 -1.66 10.99
N GLN A 22 -13.72 -2.23 10.18
CA GLN A 22 -12.28 -2.23 10.42
C GLN A 22 -11.71 -0.90 9.91
N ASP A 23 -10.91 -0.22 10.74
CA ASP A 23 -10.23 0.99 10.29
C ASP A 23 -9.20 0.68 9.23
N MET A 24 -9.09 1.58 8.27
CA MET A 24 -8.16 1.45 7.19
C MET A 24 -7.57 2.80 6.81
N VAL A 25 -6.34 2.74 6.34
CA VAL A 25 -5.69 3.81 5.59
C VAL A 25 -5.02 3.16 4.40
N HIS A 26 -5.02 3.85 3.26
CA HIS A 26 -4.37 3.38 2.05
C HIS A 26 -3.67 4.52 1.32
N LEU A 27 -2.38 4.36 1.07
CA LEU A 27 -1.53 5.32 0.38
C LEU A 27 -1.52 5.13 -1.13
N LEU A 28 -1.58 6.24 -1.86
CA LEU A 28 -1.28 6.30 -3.29
C LEU A 28 -0.47 7.56 -3.60
N PRO A 29 0.33 7.59 -4.66
CA PRO A 29 0.64 6.50 -5.60
C PRO A 29 1.75 5.57 -5.06
N HIS A 30 2.37 4.78 -5.94
CA HIS A 30 3.62 4.08 -5.61
C HIS A 30 4.78 5.05 -5.33
N TRP A 31 5.88 4.54 -4.78
CA TRP A 31 7.06 5.34 -4.41
C TRP A 31 8.31 5.03 -5.25
N ASN A 32 8.14 4.95 -6.57
CA ASN A 32 9.20 4.62 -7.53
C ASN A 32 9.16 5.64 -8.66
N TRP A 33 9.94 6.72 -8.52
CA TRP A 33 9.91 7.85 -9.45
C TRP A 33 11.30 8.13 -10.00
N THR A 34 11.34 8.32 -11.31
CA THR A 34 12.49 8.75 -12.10
C THR A 34 12.01 9.81 -13.08
N PRO A 35 12.90 10.64 -13.65
CA PRO A 35 12.48 11.67 -14.61
C PRO A 35 11.68 11.14 -15.79
N ASP A 36 11.97 9.92 -16.26
CA ASP A 36 11.30 9.25 -17.38
C ASP A 36 9.91 8.68 -17.03
N VAL A 37 9.66 8.30 -15.78
CA VAL A 37 8.34 7.78 -15.34
C VAL A 37 7.48 8.83 -14.62
N CYS A 38 8.03 10.02 -14.35
CA CYS A 38 7.33 11.08 -13.63
C CYS A 38 6.16 11.64 -14.47
N ALA A 39 4.95 11.17 -14.16
CA ALA A 39 3.70 11.60 -14.78
C ALA A 39 2.57 11.66 -13.74
N GLY A 40 1.45 12.30 -14.11
CA GLY A 40 0.24 12.37 -13.28
C GLY A 40 0.48 13.05 -11.93
N PRO A 41 0.48 12.31 -10.80
CA PRO A 41 0.78 12.89 -9.48
C PRO A 41 2.20 13.42 -9.31
N CYS A 42 3.13 13.04 -10.19
CA CYS A 42 4.51 13.49 -10.15
C CYS A 42 4.72 14.72 -11.04
N ARG A 43 5.45 15.71 -10.52
CA ARG A 43 5.89 16.92 -11.23
C ARG A 43 7.39 17.09 -11.13
N LEU A 44 8.06 17.20 -12.26
CA LEU A 44 9.45 17.64 -12.35
C LEU A 44 9.56 19.12 -12.00
N LEU A 45 10.46 19.44 -11.08
CA LEU A 45 10.82 20.80 -10.69
C LEU A 45 12.13 21.14 -11.39
N SER A 46 12.02 21.82 -12.54
CA SER A 46 13.10 22.34 -13.38
C SER A 46 14.36 21.48 -13.47
N SER A 47 14.64 20.94 -14.64
CA SER A 47 16.00 20.54 -15.02
C SER A 47 16.91 21.76 -14.91
N GLY A 48 17.59 21.95 -13.78
CA GLY A 48 18.84 22.71 -13.80
C GLY A 48 19.77 22.06 -14.82
N GLU A 49 20.77 22.80 -15.31
CA GLU A 49 21.75 22.36 -16.31
C GLU A 49 22.49 21.05 -15.95
N ASP A 50 22.31 20.57 -14.71
CA ASP A 50 22.68 19.25 -14.24
C ASP A 50 21.55 18.22 -14.49
N GLU A 51 21.58 17.59 -15.67
CA GLU A 51 20.64 16.51 -16.10
C GLU A 51 20.55 15.32 -15.12
N GLY A 52 21.40 15.26 -14.08
CA GLY A 52 21.44 14.19 -13.08
C GLY A 52 20.70 14.44 -11.76
N ASN A 53 20.13 15.63 -11.51
CA ASN A 53 19.52 15.95 -10.20
C ASN A 53 18.15 16.64 -10.29
N ALA A 54 17.32 16.22 -11.25
CA ALA A 54 15.97 16.74 -11.38
C ALA A 54 15.15 16.44 -10.11
N ALA A 55 14.83 17.49 -9.35
CA ALA A 55 13.95 17.36 -8.19
C ALA A 55 12.52 17.04 -8.68
N MET A 56 11.85 16.15 -7.98
CA MET A 56 10.46 15.78 -8.27
C MET A 56 9.61 16.01 -7.03
N HIS A 57 8.42 16.55 -7.24
CA HIS A 57 7.35 16.56 -6.25
C HIS A 57 6.29 15.55 -6.63
N VAL A 58 5.80 14.79 -5.65
CA VAL A 58 4.73 13.80 -5.84
C VAL A 58 3.57 14.17 -4.93
N MET A 59 2.37 14.28 -5.52
CA MET A 59 1.14 14.39 -4.76
C MET A 59 0.82 13.01 -4.17
N VAL A 60 0.89 12.91 -2.84
CA VAL A 60 0.58 11.69 -2.09
C VAL A 60 -0.79 11.85 -1.48
N TRP A 61 -1.66 10.86 -1.68
CA TRP A 61 -2.99 10.77 -1.09
C TRP A 61 -3.05 9.62 -0.10
N ALA A 62 -3.82 9.81 0.97
CA ALA A 62 -4.26 8.73 1.83
C ALA A 62 -5.78 8.70 1.88
N TYR A 63 -6.38 7.61 1.43
CA TYR A 63 -7.78 7.31 1.73
C TYR A 63 -7.85 6.67 3.11
N THR A 64 -8.76 7.12 3.95
CA THR A 64 -8.85 6.62 5.32
C THR A 64 -10.29 6.66 5.82
N SER A 65 -10.64 5.71 6.69
CA SER A 65 -11.87 5.78 7.49
C SER A 65 -11.70 6.57 8.79
N ALA A 66 -10.46 6.92 9.15
CA ALA A 66 -10.11 7.59 10.40
C ALA A 66 -10.30 9.11 10.32
N ASP A 67 -10.03 9.81 11.42
CA ASP A 67 -10.22 11.26 11.52
C ASP A 67 -9.01 12.06 11.05
N ALA A 68 -7.80 11.51 11.21
CA ALA A 68 -6.56 12.13 10.78
C ALA A 68 -5.53 11.09 10.33
N VAL A 69 -4.55 11.52 9.55
CA VAL A 69 -3.42 10.70 9.12
C VAL A 69 -2.14 11.52 9.25
N GLU A 70 -1.10 10.92 9.79
CA GLU A 70 0.26 11.45 9.77
C GLU A 70 1.07 10.69 8.71
N LEU A 71 1.75 11.43 7.85
CA LEU A 71 2.63 10.85 6.84
C LEU A 71 4.09 10.97 7.29
N PHE A 72 4.86 9.90 7.13
CA PHE A 72 6.29 9.86 7.39
C PHE A 72 7.05 9.47 6.12
N LEU A 73 8.17 10.13 5.86
CA LEU A 73 9.15 9.72 4.86
C LEU A 73 10.47 9.44 5.55
N ASN A 74 10.98 8.20 5.42
CA ASN A 74 12.25 7.79 6.02
C ASN A 74 12.32 8.15 7.52
N ASN A 75 11.24 7.81 8.24
CA ASN A 75 11.07 8.05 9.68
C ASN A 75 11.00 9.53 10.10
N ARG A 76 10.81 10.45 9.16
CA ARG A 76 10.56 11.88 9.45
C ARG A 76 9.11 12.22 9.15
N SER A 77 8.42 12.84 10.11
CA SER A 77 7.05 13.31 9.91
C SER A 77 7.02 14.42 8.85
N LEU A 78 6.06 14.31 7.94
CA LEU A 78 5.67 15.32 6.95
C LEU A 78 4.41 16.08 7.39
N GLY A 79 3.96 15.85 8.63
CA GLY A 79 2.80 16.51 9.23
C GLY A 79 1.53 15.68 9.19
N ILE A 80 0.62 16.03 10.10
CA ILE A 80 -0.71 15.44 10.25
C ILE A 80 -1.70 16.19 9.37
N GLN A 81 -2.54 15.45 8.65
CA GLN A 81 -3.70 15.98 7.95
C GLN A 81 -4.99 15.41 8.55
N THR A 82 -5.94 16.29 8.86
CA THR A 82 -7.25 15.91 9.39
C THR A 82 -8.28 15.90 8.27
N MET A 83 -9.17 14.91 8.28
CA MET A 83 -10.27 14.81 7.33
C MET A 83 -11.21 16.01 7.48
N ALA A 84 -11.16 16.91 6.50
CA ALA A 84 -12.04 18.07 6.44
C ALA A 84 -13.47 17.64 6.07
N LEU A 85 -14.44 18.49 6.41
CA LEU A 85 -15.78 18.40 5.83
C LEU A 85 -15.75 19.05 4.45
N GLU A 86 -16.40 18.41 3.48
CA GLU A 86 -16.63 18.99 2.17
C GLU A 86 -17.56 20.21 2.30
N PRO A 87 -17.14 21.39 1.79
CA PRO A 87 -17.94 22.60 1.87
C PRO A 87 -19.32 22.41 1.25
N GLY A 88 -20.38 22.66 2.02
CA GLY A 88 -21.76 22.65 1.54
C GLY A 88 -22.44 21.28 1.43
N SER A 89 -21.71 20.16 1.62
CA SER A 89 -22.30 18.82 1.57
C SER A 89 -22.48 18.18 2.95
N GLY A 90 -21.68 18.61 3.94
CA GLY A 90 -21.68 18.04 5.29
C GLY A 90 -21.05 16.64 5.38
N PHE A 91 -20.57 16.09 4.27
CA PHE A 91 -19.81 14.84 4.24
C PHE A 91 -18.33 15.09 4.49
N LYS A 92 -17.62 14.12 5.06
CA LYS A 92 -16.15 14.19 5.14
C LYS A 92 -15.56 14.07 3.72
N CYS A 93 -14.50 14.83 3.45
CA CYS A 93 -13.62 14.59 2.31
C CYS A 93 -13.22 13.11 2.28
N ARG A 94 -12.91 12.55 1.11
CA ARG A 94 -12.61 11.11 1.00
C ARG A 94 -11.14 10.75 1.20
N HIS A 95 -10.25 11.75 1.18
CA HIS A 95 -8.82 11.57 1.35
C HIS A 95 -8.18 12.83 1.96
N VAL A 96 -6.96 12.65 2.46
CA VAL A 96 -6.01 13.73 2.75
C VAL A 96 -4.83 13.66 1.78
N GLN A 97 -4.09 14.75 1.65
CA GLN A 97 -2.99 14.83 0.69
C GLN A 97 -1.79 15.64 1.17
N TRP A 98 -0.63 15.32 0.60
CA TRP A 98 0.64 16.00 0.79
C TRP A 98 1.32 16.21 -0.56
N ASN A 99 2.05 17.31 -0.70
CA ASN A 99 2.97 17.50 -1.80
C ASN A 99 4.39 17.21 -1.31
N VAL A 100 4.97 16.08 -1.72
CA VAL A 100 6.18 15.52 -1.11
C VAL A 100 7.35 15.56 -2.10
N THR A 101 8.49 16.11 -1.69
CA THR A 101 9.74 15.96 -2.48
C THR A 101 10.13 14.49 -2.51
N TYR A 102 10.28 13.93 -3.70
CA TYR A 102 10.64 12.53 -3.85
C TYR A 102 12.04 12.28 -3.29
N THR A 103 12.14 11.27 -2.43
CA THR A 103 13.40 10.66 -2.00
C THR A 103 13.12 9.16 -1.87
N PRO A 104 13.94 8.29 -2.49
CA PRO A 104 13.80 6.86 -2.35
C PRO A 104 13.75 6.43 -0.87
N GLY A 105 12.95 5.41 -0.58
CA GLY A 105 12.86 4.81 0.74
C GLY A 105 11.44 4.40 1.13
N LEU A 106 11.07 4.68 2.38
CA LEU A 106 9.81 4.23 2.98
C LEU A 106 8.90 5.42 3.27
N LEU A 107 7.70 5.41 2.69
CA LEU A 107 6.57 6.20 3.17
C LEU A 107 5.71 5.37 4.10
N THR A 108 5.32 5.96 5.22
CA THR A 108 4.41 5.35 6.20
C THR A 108 3.28 6.31 6.51
N ALA A 109 2.03 5.86 6.39
CA ALA A 109 0.86 6.58 6.86
C ALA A 109 0.35 5.95 8.14
N LEU A 110 0.19 6.75 9.20
CA LEU A 110 -0.41 6.36 10.46
C LEU A 110 -1.74 7.08 10.62
N ALA A 111 -2.83 6.33 10.74
CA ALA A 111 -4.17 6.89 10.88
C ALA A 111 -4.64 6.91 12.33
N TYR A 112 -5.33 7.97 12.72
CA TYR A 112 -5.75 8.22 14.10
C TYR A 112 -7.24 8.55 14.17
N ARG A 113 -7.90 8.10 15.24
CA ARG A 113 -9.24 8.54 15.61
C ARG A 113 -9.18 9.62 16.70
N ASN A 114 -10.20 10.47 16.73
CA ASN A 114 -10.31 11.46 17.80
C ASN A 114 -10.37 10.76 19.17
N GLY A 115 -9.54 11.24 20.10
CA GLY A 115 -9.46 10.72 21.47
C GLY A 115 -8.56 9.49 21.64
N THR A 116 -7.91 8.99 20.57
CA THR A 116 -6.89 7.93 20.67
C THR A 116 -5.48 8.53 20.51
N SER A 117 -4.54 8.13 21.37
CA SER A 117 -3.12 8.49 21.22
C SER A 117 -2.35 7.55 20.29
N GLU A 118 -2.86 6.34 20.09
CA GLU A 118 -2.23 5.30 19.26
C GLU A 118 -2.87 5.27 17.86
N PRO A 119 -2.09 4.92 16.81
CA PRO A 119 -2.63 4.75 15.47
C PRO A 119 -3.60 3.56 15.41
N VAL A 120 -4.74 3.77 14.73
CA VAL A 120 -5.79 2.75 14.53
C VAL A 120 -5.61 1.95 13.24
N ALA A 121 -4.83 2.47 12.29
CA ALA A 121 -4.45 1.79 11.06
C ALA A 121 -3.11 2.32 10.53
N GLN A 122 -2.41 1.52 9.73
CA GLN A 122 -1.15 1.88 9.10
C GLN A 122 -1.11 1.33 7.67
N ASP A 123 -0.50 2.11 6.76
CA ASP A 123 -0.11 1.65 5.43
C ASP A 123 1.31 2.13 5.09
N THR A 124 1.99 1.41 4.21
CA THR A 124 3.37 1.71 3.81
C THR A 124 3.58 1.48 2.33
N VAL A 125 4.32 2.38 1.69
CA VAL A 125 4.81 2.18 0.32
C VAL A 125 6.33 2.36 0.28
N VAL A 126 7.01 1.46 -0.44
CA VAL A 126 8.47 1.36 -0.45
C VAL A 126 8.98 1.55 -1.87
N THR A 127 10.10 2.25 -2.02
CA THR A 127 10.86 2.27 -3.28
C THR A 127 11.47 0.89 -3.51
N ALA A 128 11.16 0.29 -4.65
CA ALA A 128 11.72 -0.99 -5.05
C ALA A 128 13.13 -0.77 -5.65
N SER A 129 14.00 -1.74 -5.46
CA SER A 129 15.26 -1.81 -6.19
C SER A 129 15.02 -2.34 -7.61
N LYS A 130 16.08 -2.76 -8.31
CA LYS A 130 15.95 -3.24 -9.68
C LYS A 130 15.14 -4.55 -9.72
N PRO A 131 14.35 -4.79 -10.78
CA PRO A 131 13.73 -6.08 -11.04
C PRO A 131 14.70 -7.24 -10.82
N TYR A 132 14.28 -8.23 -10.05
CA TYR A 132 15.11 -9.37 -9.67
C TYR A 132 14.43 -10.71 -9.94
N ALA A 133 13.15 -10.85 -9.58
CA ALA A 133 12.43 -12.12 -9.70
C ALA A 133 10.96 -11.93 -10.12
N ILE A 134 10.34 -13.04 -10.51
CA ILE A 134 8.89 -13.17 -10.68
C ILE A 134 8.35 -13.89 -9.45
N GLU A 135 7.44 -13.26 -8.72
CA GLU A 135 6.70 -13.88 -7.63
C GLU A 135 5.33 -14.37 -8.14
N LEU A 136 5.04 -15.65 -7.91
CA LEU A 136 3.74 -16.25 -8.22
C LEU A 136 2.96 -16.49 -6.93
N THR A 137 1.78 -15.89 -6.83
CA THR A 137 0.88 -16.05 -5.67
C THR A 137 -0.52 -16.51 -6.11
N LEU A 138 -1.18 -17.30 -5.27
CA LEU A 138 -2.57 -17.67 -5.44
C LEU A 138 -3.44 -16.77 -4.58
N ASP A 139 -4.59 -16.34 -5.10
CA ASP A 139 -5.55 -15.52 -4.34
C ASP A 139 -6.22 -16.29 -3.18
N PHE A 140 -6.06 -17.62 -3.14
CA PHE A 140 -6.55 -18.48 -2.06
C PHE A 140 -5.62 -19.67 -1.80
N PRO A 141 -5.69 -20.31 -0.61
CA PRO A 141 -4.85 -21.46 -0.30
C PRO A 141 -5.05 -22.60 -1.32
N SER A 142 -3.94 -23.16 -1.82
CA SER A 142 -3.99 -24.26 -2.81
C SER A 142 -4.80 -25.47 -2.35
N SER A 143 -4.94 -25.69 -1.04
CA SER A 143 -5.81 -26.73 -0.46
C SER A 143 -7.30 -26.58 -0.78
N HIS A 144 -7.74 -25.40 -1.25
CA HIS A 144 -9.12 -25.17 -1.67
C HIS A 144 -9.38 -25.60 -3.11
N LEU A 145 -8.33 -25.91 -3.90
CA LEU A 145 -8.47 -26.46 -5.24
C LEU A 145 -8.90 -27.93 -5.17
N ARG A 146 -10.12 -28.20 -5.63
CA ARG A 146 -10.70 -29.54 -5.76
C ARG A 146 -10.51 -30.02 -7.19
N ALA A 147 -9.26 -30.34 -7.53
CA ALA A 147 -8.82 -30.76 -8.87
C ALA A 147 -9.69 -31.88 -9.49
N ALA A 148 -10.26 -32.78 -8.67
CA ALA A 148 -11.07 -33.91 -9.13
C ALA A 148 -12.41 -33.52 -9.80
N ALA A 149 -12.88 -32.27 -9.66
CA ALA A 149 -14.18 -31.85 -10.20
C ALA A 149 -14.09 -31.11 -11.55
N GLY A 150 -12.88 -30.77 -12.03
CA GLY A 150 -12.64 -30.10 -13.32
C GLY A 150 -13.33 -28.74 -13.48
N ARG A 151 -13.76 -28.11 -12.39
CA ARG A 151 -14.60 -26.89 -12.40
C ARG A 151 -14.01 -25.72 -11.58
N ASP A 152 -12.88 -25.95 -10.95
CA ASP A 152 -12.23 -24.95 -10.11
C ASP A 152 -11.28 -24.10 -10.95
N VAL A 153 -11.28 -22.79 -10.70
CA VAL A 153 -10.39 -21.83 -11.36
C VAL A 153 -9.39 -21.32 -10.33
N ALA A 154 -8.10 -21.43 -10.63
CA ALA A 154 -7.03 -20.82 -9.85
C ALA A 154 -6.64 -19.49 -10.48
N LEU A 155 -6.72 -18.40 -9.71
CA LEU A 155 -6.17 -17.12 -10.12
C LEU A 155 -4.75 -17.00 -9.59
N VAL A 156 -3.78 -17.07 -10.51
CA VAL A 156 -2.35 -16.91 -10.21
C VAL A 156 -1.94 -15.48 -10.56
N ARG A 157 -1.48 -14.74 -9.56
CA ARG A 157 -0.88 -13.42 -9.75
C ARG A 157 0.61 -13.58 -9.99
N ALA A 158 1.10 -13.03 -11.10
CA ALA A 158 2.52 -12.88 -11.37
C ALA A 158 2.94 -11.43 -11.12
N ALA A 159 3.93 -11.21 -10.26
CA ALA A 159 4.46 -9.90 -9.92
C ALA A 159 5.97 -9.86 -10.20
N ILE A 160 6.45 -8.76 -10.79
CA ILE A 160 7.89 -8.48 -10.84
C ILE A 160 8.30 -7.84 -9.53
N VAL A 161 9.22 -8.47 -8.82
CA VAL A 161 9.72 -8.01 -7.52
C VAL A 161 11.22 -7.77 -7.56
N ASP A 162 11.69 -6.92 -6.66
CA ASP A 162 13.12 -6.70 -6.44
C ASP A 162 13.75 -7.81 -5.58
N GLU A 163 15.04 -7.71 -5.27
CA GLU A 163 15.78 -8.72 -4.50
C GLU A 163 15.28 -8.89 -3.05
N HIS A 164 14.50 -7.93 -2.55
CA HIS A 164 13.89 -7.94 -1.22
C HIS A 164 12.41 -8.34 -1.25
N GLY A 165 11.85 -8.66 -2.42
CA GLY A 165 10.43 -8.98 -2.59
C GLY A 165 9.51 -7.77 -2.70
N VAL A 166 10.03 -6.55 -2.89
CA VAL A 166 9.21 -5.35 -3.11
C VAL A 166 8.73 -5.34 -4.56
N LEU A 167 7.41 -5.17 -4.76
CA LEU A 167 6.81 -5.02 -6.08
C LEU A 167 7.44 -3.85 -6.84
N VAL A 168 7.89 -4.09 -8.08
CA VAL A 168 8.39 -3.05 -8.98
C VAL A 168 7.21 -2.52 -9.81
N PRO A 169 6.63 -1.36 -9.47
CA PRO A 169 5.37 -0.90 -10.07
C PRO A 169 5.52 -0.42 -11.52
N THR A 170 6.75 -0.16 -11.96
CA THR A 170 7.08 0.30 -13.32
C THR A 170 7.51 -0.82 -14.26
N ALA A 171 7.50 -2.07 -13.79
CA ALA A 171 7.96 -3.22 -14.57
C ALA A 171 7.03 -3.52 -15.75
N ASN A 172 7.61 -3.67 -16.94
CA ASN A 172 6.92 -3.96 -18.20
C ASN A 172 7.47 -5.22 -18.92
N HIS A 173 8.01 -6.16 -18.15
CA HIS A 173 8.64 -7.37 -18.68
C HIS A 173 7.62 -8.26 -19.40
N SER A 174 8.04 -8.86 -20.52
CA SER A 174 7.27 -9.91 -21.18
C SER A 174 7.39 -11.20 -20.36
N LEU A 175 6.25 -11.82 -20.04
CA LEU A 175 6.18 -13.07 -19.29
C LEU A 175 5.69 -14.20 -20.19
N SER A 176 6.31 -15.37 -20.05
CA SER A 176 5.88 -16.61 -20.70
C SER A 176 5.55 -17.62 -19.60
N PHE A 177 4.38 -18.25 -19.72
CA PHE A 177 3.90 -19.22 -18.74
C PHE A 177 3.86 -20.60 -19.37
N ALA A 178 4.28 -21.61 -18.62
CA ALA A 178 4.12 -23.02 -18.93
C ALA A 178 3.44 -23.70 -17.75
N VAL A 179 2.48 -24.57 -18.03
CA VAL A 179 1.76 -25.35 -17.01
C VAL A 179 2.04 -26.83 -17.26
N GLU A 180 2.51 -27.53 -16.24
CA GLU A 180 2.78 -28.95 -16.29
C GLU A 180 1.84 -29.69 -15.33
N GLY A 181 1.16 -30.73 -15.83
CA GLY A 181 0.17 -31.49 -15.07
C GLY A 181 -1.23 -30.83 -15.07
N GLY A 182 -2.27 -31.68 -15.06
CA GLY A 182 -3.65 -31.25 -15.27
C GLY A 182 -3.94 -30.89 -16.74
N ASP A 183 -5.18 -31.08 -17.19
CA ASP A 183 -5.61 -30.60 -18.50
C ASP A 183 -5.80 -29.08 -18.43
N ALA A 184 -4.75 -28.32 -18.77
CA ALA A 184 -4.86 -26.88 -18.99
C ALA A 184 -5.54 -26.66 -20.34
N ALA A 185 -6.86 -26.53 -20.34
CA ALA A 185 -7.67 -26.15 -21.50
C ALA A 185 -7.95 -24.65 -21.51
#